data_AF-A0A176S093-F1
#
_entry.id   AF-A0A176S093-F1
#
_cell.length_a   1.000
_cell.length_b   1.000
_cell.length_c   1.000
_cell.angle_alpha   90.00
_cell.angle_beta   90.00
_cell.angle_gamma   90.00
#
_symmetry.space_group_name_H-M   'P 1'
#
loop_
_entity.id
_entity.type
_entity.pdbx_description
1 polymer ?
#
loop_
_entity_poly.entity_id
_entity_poly.type
_entity_poly.pdbx_seq_one_letter_code
_entity_poly.pdbx_strand_id
1 'polypeptide(L)'
;MLFHLCIHTAYQNSFFGIRFLCDIHNTIRYHEIDWDILFHRAHQWKGEKVVYLVLYLARDWLAASVPEKVLEQFKPDDFNLELVAKTKEIITKDTDPRIIHENIARLWMPNKSFREKLSLFLKKIFLPPEKLAETYHAPKNSLRVYFYYPVRLKDLLVWHSGRVWRMLRGDKEMQALMTQETRVAMLIEWMKSK
;
A
#
# COMPACT_ATOMS: atom_id res chain seq x y z
N MET A 1 14.84 14.17 -1.63
CA MET A 1 13.68 13.74 -2.43
C MET A 1 13.66 12.22 -2.61
N LEU A 2 14.75 11.61 -3.11
CA LEU A 2 14.81 10.16 -3.38
C LEU A 2 14.46 9.27 -2.18
N PHE A 3 15.02 9.55 -0.99
CA PHE A 3 14.65 8.85 0.24
C PHE A 3 13.14 8.83 0.50
N HIS A 4 12.49 9.99 0.36
CA HIS A 4 11.05 10.12 0.56
C HIS A 4 10.27 9.27 -0.44
N LEU A 5 10.70 9.20 -1.71
CA LEU A 5 10.08 8.33 -2.71
C LEU A 5 10.21 6.84 -2.35
N CYS A 6 11.37 6.40 -1.88
CA CYS A 6 11.57 5.01 -1.43
C CYS A 6 10.65 4.64 -0.26
N ILE A 7 10.57 5.51 0.75
CA ILE A 7 9.70 5.30 1.92
C ILE A 7 8.22 5.38 1.57
N HIS A 8 7.82 6.38 0.78
CA HIS A 8 6.43 6.55 0.32
C HIS A 8 5.94 5.31 -0.45
N THR A 9 6.79 4.78 -1.32
CA THR A 9 6.51 3.54 -2.06
C THR A 9 6.23 2.37 -1.13
N ALA A 10 7.10 2.16 -0.15
CA ALA A 10 7.05 0.99 0.72
C ALA A 10 5.87 1.04 1.70
N TYR A 11 5.56 2.22 2.25
CA TYR A 11 4.61 2.36 3.35
C TYR A 11 3.23 2.88 2.95
N GLN A 12 3.12 3.66 1.87
CA GLN A 12 1.83 4.20 1.42
C GLN A 12 1.27 3.47 0.22
N ASN A 13 2.14 3.05 -0.71
CA ASN A 13 1.72 2.34 -1.92
C ASN A 13 1.99 0.84 -1.88
N SER A 14 2.55 0.28 -0.80
CA SER A 14 2.79 -1.16 -0.63
C SER A 14 3.41 -1.86 -1.87
N PHE A 15 4.28 -1.16 -2.60
CA PHE A 15 4.88 -1.61 -3.86
C PHE A 15 3.88 -1.94 -4.99
N PHE A 16 2.69 -1.34 -5.00
CA PHE A 16 1.72 -1.54 -6.07
C PHE A 16 2.10 -0.80 -7.35
N GLY A 17 2.14 -1.57 -8.45
CA GLY A 17 2.35 -1.06 -9.82
C GLY A 17 3.78 -0.58 -10.10
N ILE A 18 4.16 -0.54 -11.38
CA ILE A 18 5.53 -0.16 -11.78
C ILE A 18 5.80 1.36 -11.68
N ARG A 19 4.77 2.17 -11.46
CA ARG A 19 4.86 3.64 -11.49
C ARG A 19 5.95 4.19 -10.58
N PHE A 20 6.06 3.67 -9.36
CA PHE A 20 7.08 4.15 -8.43
C PHE A 20 8.50 3.88 -8.95
N LEU A 21 8.73 2.76 -9.65
CA LEU A 21 10.03 2.47 -10.25
C LEU A 21 10.35 3.47 -11.36
N CYS A 22 9.35 3.87 -12.15
CA CYS A 22 9.52 4.93 -13.15
C CYS A 22 9.88 6.26 -12.50
N ASP A 23 9.23 6.62 -11.40
CA ASP A 23 9.53 7.87 -10.66
C ASP A 23 10.97 7.84 -10.11
N ILE A 24 11.41 6.71 -9.56
CA ILE A 24 12.80 6.51 -9.09
C ILE A 24 13.79 6.59 -10.24
N HIS A 25 13.54 5.86 -11.34
CA HIS A 25 14.40 5.85 -12.53
C HIS A 25 14.56 7.26 -13.11
N ASN A 26 13.46 7.99 -13.27
CA ASN A 26 13.49 9.36 -13.78
C ASN A 26 14.21 10.31 -12.83
N THR A 27 13.99 10.16 -11.52
CA THR A 27 14.69 10.98 -10.51
C THR A 27 16.20 10.78 -10.59
N ILE A 28 16.66 9.53 -10.69
CA ILE A 28 18.10 9.20 -10.83
C ILE A 28 18.66 9.71 -12.16
N ARG A 29 17.87 9.63 -13.24
CA ARG A 29 18.29 10.02 -14.58
C ARG A 29 18.45 11.53 -14.75
N TYR A 30 17.55 12.32 -14.20
CA TYR A 30 17.49 13.77 -14.44
C TYR A 30 18.07 14.62 -13.31
N HIS A 31 18.37 14.04 -12.16
CA HIS A 31 18.91 14.79 -11.02
C HIS A 31 20.22 14.16 -10.56
N GLU A 32 21.18 15.02 -10.21
CA GLU A 32 22.39 14.57 -9.53
C GLU A 32 22.04 14.10 -8.12
N ILE A 33 22.33 12.82 -7.85
CA ILE A 33 22.04 12.21 -6.56
C ILE A 33 23.32 12.16 -5.74
N ASP A 34 23.30 12.86 -4.61
CA ASP A 34 24.27 12.66 -3.54
C ASP A 34 23.91 11.39 -2.76
N TRP A 35 24.62 10.31 -3.07
CA TRP A 35 24.39 8.99 -2.49
C TRP A 35 24.82 8.91 -1.02
N ASP A 36 25.80 9.69 -0.60
CA ASP A 36 26.25 9.74 0.79
C ASP A 36 25.19 10.39 1.67
N ILE A 37 24.57 11.48 1.21
CA ILE A 37 23.42 12.09 1.89
C ILE A 37 22.24 11.12 1.95
N LEU A 38 21.98 10.38 0.88
CA LEU A 38 20.93 9.36 0.87
C LEU A 38 21.19 8.29 1.94
N PHE A 39 22.43 7.81 2.05
CA PHE A 39 22.82 6.80 3.02
C PHE A 39 22.68 7.30 4.45
N HIS A 40 23.22 8.48 4.76
CA HIS A 40 23.09 9.06 6.10
C HIS A 40 21.63 9.24 6.52
N ARG A 41 20.76 9.70 5.61
CA ARG A 41 19.33 9.84 5.89
C ARG A 41 18.66 8.49 6.08
N ALA A 42 18.94 7.52 5.22
CA ALA A 42 18.38 6.19 5.36
C ALA A 42 18.78 5.58 6.70
N HIS A 43 20.05 5.74 7.10
CA HIS A 43 20.56 5.25 8.37
C HIS A 43 19.89 5.91 9.58
N GLN A 44 19.77 7.24 9.58
CA GLN A 44 19.06 7.98 10.64
C GLN A 44 17.62 7.51 10.84
N TRP A 45 16.96 7.10 9.76
CA TRP A 45 15.56 6.68 9.76
C TRP A 45 15.37 5.15 9.74
N LYS A 46 16.46 4.37 9.81
CA LYS A 46 16.46 2.89 9.72
C LYS A 46 15.73 2.38 8.46
N GLY A 47 15.94 3.07 7.35
CA GLY A 47 15.30 2.83 6.06
C GLY A 47 16.20 2.18 5.02
N GLU A 48 17.36 1.67 5.39
CA GLU A 48 18.38 1.14 4.47
C GLU A 48 17.85 -0.04 3.65
N LYS A 49 17.20 -1.01 4.30
CA LYS A 49 16.58 -2.17 3.65
C LYS A 49 15.56 -1.76 2.57
N VAL A 50 14.77 -0.73 2.87
CA VAL A 50 13.78 -0.17 1.94
C VAL A 50 14.46 0.46 0.74
N VAL A 51 15.45 1.33 1.00
CA VAL A 51 16.19 2.03 -0.05
C VAL A 51 16.93 1.05 -0.94
N TYR A 52 17.60 0.06 -0.36
CA TYR A 52 18.27 -1.02 -1.08
C TYR A 52 17.31 -1.75 -2.02
N LEU A 53 16.19 -2.25 -1.50
CA LEU A 53 15.23 -3.02 -2.29
C LEU A 53 14.67 -2.21 -3.46
N VAL A 54 14.31 -0.95 -3.23
CA VAL A 54 13.78 -0.06 -4.28
C VAL A 54 14.83 0.23 -5.34
N LEU A 55 16.06 0.57 -4.95
CA LEU A 55 17.15 0.85 -5.90
C LEU A 55 17.55 -0.40 -6.68
N TYR A 56 17.61 -1.56 -6.02
CA TYR A 56 17.87 -2.85 -6.64
C TYR A 56 16.82 -3.16 -7.70
N LEU A 57 15.53 -3.04 -7.37
CA LEU A 57 14.44 -3.26 -8.32
C LEU A 57 14.44 -2.25 -9.47
N ALA A 58 14.73 -0.97 -9.20
CA ALA A 58 14.82 0.05 -10.24
C ALA A 58 15.97 -0.21 -11.22
N ARG A 59 17.12 -0.69 -10.72
CA ARG A 59 18.24 -1.11 -11.56
C ARG A 59 17.93 -2.38 -12.34
N ASP A 60 17.32 -3.37 -11.70
CA ASP A 60 17.04 -4.68 -12.29
C ASP A 60 15.93 -4.64 -13.36
N TRP A 61 14.85 -3.89 -13.13
CA TRP A 61 13.72 -3.81 -14.06
C TRP A 61 13.80 -2.67 -15.08
N LEU A 62 14.36 -1.52 -14.69
CA LEU A 62 14.37 -0.32 -15.53
C LEU A 62 15.78 0.14 -15.91
N ALA A 63 16.81 -0.67 -15.61
CA ALA A 63 18.21 -0.31 -15.86
C ALA A 63 18.57 1.08 -15.30
N ALA A 64 17.99 1.47 -14.16
CA ALA A 64 18.31 2.73 -13.51
C ALA A 64 19.82 2.83 -13.20
N SER A 65 20.39 4.01 -13.40
CA SER A 65 21.82 4.28 -13.25
C SER A 65 22.26 4.38 -11.77
N VAL A 66 22.00 3.31 -11.00
CA VAL A 66 22.45 3.16 -9.62
C VAL A 66 23.86 2.56 -9.64
N PRO A 67 24.88 3.23 -9.07
CA PRO A 67 26.23 2.67 -9.01
C PRO A 67 26.30 1.40 -8.16
N GLU A 68 27.12 0.42 -8.55
CA GLU A 68 27.31 -0.84 -7.80
C GLU A 68 27.71 -0.59 -6.35
N LYS A 69 28.71 0.29 -6.14
CA LYS A 69 29.19 0.72 -4.82
C LYS A 69 28.06 1.21 -3.89
N VAL A 70 27.02 1.83 -4.46
CA VAL A 70 25.88 2.31 -3.68
C VAL A 70 25.01 1.13 -3.27
N LEU A 71 24.69 0.21 -4.19
CA LEU A 71 23.95 -0.99 -3.81
C LEU A 71 24.68 -1.82 -2.76
N GLU A 72 25.99 -2.01 -2.91
CA GLU A 72 26.82 -2.73 -1.93
C GLU A 72 26.77 -2.06 -0.55
N GLN A 73 26.85 -0.72 -0.50
CA GLN A 73 26.77 0.04 0.75
C GLN A 73 25.42 -0.11 1.47
N PHE A 74 24.33 -0.23 0.71
CA PHE A 74 22.98 -0.38 1.27
C PHE A 74 22.57 -1.84 1.50
N LYS A 75 23.38 -2.81 1.05
CA LYS A 75 23.01 -4.23 1.04
C LYS A 75 22.87 -4.76 2.47
N PRO A 76 21.69 -5.25 2.87
CA PRO A 76 21.52 -5.86 4.18
C PRO A 76 22.05 -7.31 4.19
N ASP A 77 22.54 -7.75 5.34
CA ASP A 77 23.14 -9.08 5.52
C ASP A 77 22.14 -10.22 5.29
N ASP A 78 20.88 -9.99 5.62
CA ASP A 78 19.78 -10.94 5.48
C ASP A 78 19.10 -10.89 4.09
N PHE A 79 19.68 -10.15 3.13
CA PHE A 79 19.13 -10.05 1.78
C PHE A 79 19.17 -11.39 1.04
N ASN A 80 18.06 -11.73 0.38
CA ASN A 80 17.99 -12.87 -0.52
C ASN A 80 17.22 -12.53 -1.81
N LEU A 81 17.49 -13.29 -2.87
CA LEU A 81 16.80 -13.13 -4.15
C LEU A 81 15.33 -13.56 -4.11
N GLU A 82 14.92 -14.35 -3.11
CA GLU A 82 13.53 -14.74 -2.91
C GLU A 82 12.64 -13.53 -2.57
N LEU A 83 13.15 -12.59 -1.77
CA LEU A 83 12.49 -11.32 -1.45
C LEU A 83 12.26 -10.49 -2.71
N VAL A 84 13.24 -10.46 -3.61
CA VAL A 84 13.11 -9.78 -4.90
C VAL A 84 12.00 -10.42 -5.71
N ALA A 85 12.01 -11.76 -5.87
CA ALA A 85 10.98 -12.47 -6.62
C ALA A 85 9.57 -12.21 -6.05
N LYS A 86 9.42 -12.26 -4.72
CA LYS A 86 8.15 -11.95 -4.03
C LYS A 86 7.71 -10.51 -4.28
N THR A 87 8.63 -9.56 -4.24
CA THR A 87 8.31 -8.15 -4.47
C THR A 87 7.90 -7.92 -5.93
N LYS A 88 8.57 -8.56 -6.89
CA LYS A 88 8.20 -8.54 -8.31
C LYS A 88 6.79 -9.10 -8.55
N GLU A 89 6.41 -10.17 -7.87
CA GLU A 89 5.04 -10.70 -7.91
C GLU A 89 4.00 -9.73 -7.34
N ILE A 90 4.34 -8.97 -6.30
CA ILE A 90 3.46 -7.93 -5.73
C ILE A 90 3.26 -6.80 -6.74
N ILE A 91 4.35 -6.33 -7.37
CA ILE A 91 4.29 -5.18 -8.30
C ILE A 91 3.54 -5.54 -9.60
N THR A 92 3.72 -6.76 -10.12
CA THR A 92 3.08 -7.22 -11.37
C THR A 92 1.58 -7.48 -11.22
N LYS A 93 1.12 -7.83 -10.02
CA LYS A 93 -0.30 -7.94 -9.71
C LYS A 93 -0.86 -6.55 -9.46
N ASP A 94 -1.21 -5.87 -10.55
CA ASP A 94 -1.88 -4.57 -10.57
C ASP A 94 -3.31 -4.70 -10.01
N THR A 95 -3.40 -4.96 -8.71
CA THR A 95 -4.65 -4.92 -7.99
C THR A 95 -4.90 -3.45 -7.69
N ASP A 96 -5.70 -2.78 -8.54
CA ASP A 96 -6.00 -1.35 -8.43
C ASP A 96 -6.29 -0.98 -6.95
N PRO A 97 -5.56 -0.03 -6.34
CA PRO A 97 -5.77 0.41 -4.96
C PRO A 97 -7.20 0.90 -4.70
N ARG A 98 -7.94 1.30 -5.75
CA ARG A 98 -9.36 1.66 -5.68
C ARG A 98 -10.28 0.45 -5.52
N ILE A 99 -9.81 -0.76 -5.81
CA ILE A 99 -10.51 -2.03 -5.58
C ILE A 99 -10.45 -2.41 -4.10
N ILE A 100 -9.37 -2.06 -3.40
CA ILE A 100 -9.17 -2.37 -1.98
C ILE A 100 -9.13 -1.07 -1.18
N HIS A 101 -10.31 -0.59 -0.75
CA HIS A 101 -10.28 0.16 0.50
C HIS A 101 -9.73 -0.78 1.58
N GLU A 102 -8.54 -0.46 2.08
CA GLU A 102 -7.71 -1.11 3.12
C GLU A 102 -8.51 -1.64 4.33
N ASN A 103 -9.73 -1.17 4.51
CA ASN A 103 -10.63 -1.50 5.60
C ASN A 103 -11.63 -2.63 5.30
N ILE A 104 -11.85 -3.02 4.04
CA ILE A 104 -12.79 -4.09 3.69
C ILE A 104 -12.13 -5.45 3.69
N ALA A 105 -10.91 -5.57 3.16
CA ALA A 105 -10.12 -6.79 3.28
C ALA A 105 -9.94 -7.18 4.77
N ARG A 106 -9.68 -6.17 5.63
CA ARG A 106 -9.67 -6.33 7.10
C ARG A 106 -10.98 -6.84 7.71
N LEU A 107 -12.12 -6.60 7.08
CA LEU A 107 -13.43 -7.10 7.52
C LEU A 107 -13.61 -8.60 7.24
N TRP A 108 -12.87 -9.14 6.27
CA TRP A 108 -13.00 -10.52 5.81
C TRP A 108 -11.86 -11.43 6.28
N MET A 109 -10.96 -10.93 7.14
CA MET A 109 -9.92 -11.74 7.77
C MET A 109 -10.55 -12.94 8.52
N PRO A 110 -10.06 -14.18 8.29
CA PRO A 110 -10.63 -15.39 8.88
C PRO A 110 -10.48 -15.43 10.40
N ASN A 111 -9.46 -14.77 10.95
CA ASN A 111 -9.14 -14.81 12.39
C ASN A 111 -9.87 -13.75 13.23
N LYS A 112 -10.79 -12.95 12.65
CA LYS A 112 -11.54 -11.94 13.38
C LYS A 112 -12.96 -12.39 13.71
N SER A 113 -13.37 -12.13 14.94
CA SER A 113 -14.70 -12.47 15.42
C SER A 113 -15.77 -11.67 14.67
N PHE A 114 -16.95 -12.26 14.45
CA PHE A 114 -18.07 -11.58 13.78
C PHE A 114 -18.42 -10.22 14.40
N ARG A 115 -18.25 -10.07 15.73
CA ARG A 115 -18.42 -8.80 16.45
C ARG A 115 -17.43 -7.71 16.04
N GLU A 116 -16.18 -8.06 15.78
CA GLU A 116 -15.15 -7.12 15.33
C GLU A 116 -15.40 -6.70 13.89
N LYS A 117 -15.82 -7.65 13.04
CA LYS A 117 -16.24 -7.38 11.66
C LYS A 117 -17.41 -6.42 11.63
N LEU A 118 -18.42 -6.66 12.46
CA LEU A 118 -19.59 -5.80 12.61
C LEU A 118 -19.19 -4.41 13.15
N SER A 119 -18.30 -4.33 14.14
CA SER A 119 -17.80 -3.06 14.68
C SER A 119 -17.08 -2.22 13.64
N LEU A 120 -16.20 -2.83 12.83
CA LEU A 120 -15.51 -2.14 11.73
C LEU A 120 -16.49 -1.67 10.65
N PHE A 121 -17.52 -2.47 10.36
CA PHE A 121 -18.57 -2.13 9.40
C PHE A 121 -19.42 -0.94 9.90
N LEU A 122 -19.83 -0.98 11.17
CA LEU A 122 -20.57 0.09 11.82
C LEU A 122 -19.76 1.38 11.87
N LYS A 123 -18.46 1.32 12.20
CA LYS A 123 -17.57 2.50 12.13
C LYS A 123 -17.45 3.10 10.72
N LYS A 124 -17.64 2.31 9.67
CA LYS A 124 -17.58 2.77 8.27
C LYS A 124 -18.90 3.38 7.80
N ILE A 125 -20.03 2.86 8.28
CA ILE A 125 -21.37 3.39 8.02
C ILE A 125 -21.59 4.67 8.81
N PHE A 126 -21.29 4.64 10.11
CA PHE A 126 -21.46 5.75 11.04
C PHE A 126 -20.21 6.63 11.08
N LEU A 127 -19.92 7.29 9.95
CA LEU A 127 -18.93 8.38 9.96
C LEU A 127 -19.47 9.55 10.80
N PRO A 128 -18.60 10.31 11.49
CA PRO A 128 -19.02 11.53 12.17
C PRO A 128 -19.70 12.49 11.18
N PRO A 129 -20.78 13.19 11.58
CA PRO A 129 -21.54 14.07 10.70
C PRO A 129 -20.68 15.16 10.06
N GLU A 130 -19.59 15.59 10.70
CA GLU A 130 -18.63 16.56 10.19
C GLU A 130 -17.91 16.03 8.95
N LYS A 131 -17.45 14.77 9.00
CA LYS A 131 -16.81 14.11 7.84
C LYS A 131 -17.80 13.82 6.73
N LEU A 132 -19.06 13.61 7.09
CA LEU A 132 -20.12 13.33 6.13
C LEU A 132 -20.51 14.60 5.37
N ALA A 133 -20.57 15.73 6.06
CA ALA A 133 -20.72 17.06 5.47
C ALA A 133 -19.58 17.39 4.51
N GLU A 134 -18.34 17.02 4.83
CA GLU A 134 -17.21 17.18 3.91
C GLU A 134 -17.27 16.26 2.69
N THR A 135 -17.64 14.99 2.88
CA THR A 135 -17.71 14.00 1.78
C THR A 135 -18.82 14.32 0.77
N TYR A 136 -19.97 14.78 1.25
CA TYR A 136 -21.15 15.07 0.42
C TYR A 136 -21.36 16.57 0.19
N HIS A 137 -20.36 17.40 0.53
CA HIS A 137 -20.39 18.86 0.36
C HIS A 137 -21.66 19.49 0.97
N ALA A 138 -22.12 18.97 2.12
CA ALA A 138 -23.33 19.41 2.81
C ALA A 138 -23.01 20.42 3.92
N PRO A 139 -23.97 21.26 4.35
CA PRO A 139 -23.74 22.24 5.42
C PRO A 139 -23.50 21.54 6.77
N LYS A 140 -22.38 21.86 7.43
CA LYS A 140 -21.88 21.19 8.66
C LYS A 140 -22.84 21.22 9.86
N ASN A 141 -23.79 22.17 9.90
CA ASN A 141 -24.74 22.37 11.02
C ASN A 141 -26.21 22.11 10.65
N SER A 142 -26.47 21.40 9.56
CA SER A 142 -27.85 21.13 9.13
C SER A 142 -28.29 19.70 9.45
N LEU A 143 -29.54 19.53 9.90
CA LEU A 143 -30.19 18.21 9.99
C LEU A 143 -30.17 17.46 8.64
N ARG A 144 -29.94 18.18 7.54
CA ARG A 144 -29.75 17.60 6.20
C ARG A 144 -28.58 16.63 6.12
N VAL A 145 -27.55 16.76 6.97
CA VAL A 145 -26.43 15.82 7.03
C VAL A 145 -26.91 14.41 7.36
N TYR A 146 -27.93 14.27 8.21
CA TYR A 146 -28.44 12.95 8.60
C TYR A 146 -29.19 12.23 7.46
N PHE A 147 -29.81 12.97 6.52
CA PHE A 147 -30.47 12.37 5.35
C PHE A 147 -29.50 11.69 4.38
N TYR A 148 -28.20 11.97 4.51
CA TYR A 148 -27.17 11.31 3.70
C TYR A 148 -26.69 9.98 4.31
N TYR A 149 -27.09 9.59 5.54
CA TYR A 149 -26.79 8.25 6.05
C TYR A 149 -27.48 7.13 5.25
N PRO A 150 -28.78 7.22 4.91
CA PRO A 150 -29.43 6.26 4.01
C PRO A 150 -28.79 6.21 2.62
N VAL A 151 -28.41 7.37 2.06
CA VAL A 151 -27.72 7.47 0.76
C VAL A 151 -26.37 6.75 0.84
N ARG A 152 -25.59 7.00 1.88
CA ARG A 152 -24.32 6.31 2.14
C ARG A 152 -24.47 4.81 2.29
N LEU A 153 -25.52 4.34 2.97
CA LEU A 153 -25.80 2.91 3.09
C LEU A 153 -26.12 2.29 1.72
N LYS A 154 -26.93 2.97 0.91
CA LYS A 154 -27.25 2.56 -0.47
C LYS A 154 -26.00 2.52 -1.34
N ASP A 155 -25.16 3.57 -1.30
CA ASP A 155 -23.94 3.64 -2.10
C ASP A 155 -22.96 2.55 -1.71
N LEU A 156 -22.79 2.31 -0.39
CA LEU A 156 -21.98 1.22 0.11
C LEU A 156 -22.53 -0.14 -0.36
N LEU A 157 -23.84 -0.37 -0.26
CA LEU A 157 -24.47 -1.63 -0.69
C LEU A 157 -24.44 -1.82 -2.21
N VAL A 158 -24.68 -0.80 -3.03
CA VAL A 158 -24.64 -0.90 -4.50
C VAL A 158 -23.20 -1.11 -4.97
N TRP A 159 -22.25 -0.37 -4.40
CA TRP A 159 -20.84 -0.51 -4.76
C TRP A 159 -20.27 -1.86 -4.30
N HIS A 160 -20.76 -2.44 -3.20
CA HIS A 160 -20.28 -3.72 -2.66
C HIS A 160 -21.11 -4.95 -3.04
N SER A 161 -22.39 -4.85 -3.40
CA SER A 161 -23.26 -6.01 -3.65
C SER A 161 -22.76 -6.89 -4.79
N GLY A 162 -22.38 -6.32 -5.94
CA GLY A 162 -21.80 -7.09 -7.05
C GLY A 162 -20.46 -7.74 -6.70
N ARG A 163 -19.71 -7.19 -5.75
CA ARG A 163 -18.40 -7.70 -5.29
C ARG A 163 -18.53 -8.75 -4.20
N VAL A 164 -19.39 -8.53 -3.21
CA VAL A 164 -19.77 -9.52 -2.19
C VAL A 164 -20.41 -10.73 -2.86
N TRP A 165 -21.18 -10.54 -3.93
CA TRP A 165 -21.76 -11.62 -4.72
C TRP A 165 -20.73 -12.44 -5.51
N ARG A 166 -19.72 -11.80 -6.12
CA ARG A 166 -18.58 -12.50 -6.73
C ARG A 166 -17.74 -13.23 -5.68
N MET A 167 -17.49 -12.59 -4.53
CA MET A 167 -16.71 -13.14 -3.41
C MET A 167 -17.40 -14.31 -2.68
N LEU A 168 -18.71 -14.26 -2.46
CA LEU A 168 -19.50 -15.34 -1.81
C LEU A 168 -19.62 -16.59 -2.68
N ARG A 169 -19.41 -16.47 -4.01
CA ARG A 169 -19.40 -17.59 -4.94
C ARG A 169 -18.12 -18.45 -4.84
N GLY A 170 -17.21 -18.12 -3.90
CA GLY A 170 -16.04 -18.92 -3.59
C GLY A 170 -14.86 -18.67 -4.52
N ASP A 171 -14.63 -17.41 -4.90
CA ASP A 171 -13.63 -17.07 -5.91
C ASP A 171 -12.19 -17.15 -5.38
N LYS A 172 -11.34 -17.78 -6.19
CA LYS A 172 -9.88 -17.86 -6.04
C LYS A 172 -9.23 -16.47 -5.82
N GLU A 173 -9.91 -15.40 -6.23
CA GLU A 173 -9.52 -14.02 -6.00
C GLU A 173 -9.40 -13.65 -4.51
N MET A 174 -10.26 -14.15 -3.62
CA MET A 174 -10.16 -13.84 -2.18
C MET A 174 -8.95 -14.52 -1.55
N GLN A 175 -8.67 -15.78 -1.92
CA GLN A 175 -7.46 -16.45 -1.48
C GLN A 175 -6.21 -15.74 -2.04
N ALA A 176 -6.26 -15.28 -3.29
CA ALA A 176 -5.19 -14.51 -3.91
C ALA A 176 -4.95 -13.16 -3.19
N LEU A 177 -6.03 -12.45 -2.82
CA LEU A 177 -5.99 -11.19 -2.06
C LEU A 177 -5.42 -11.39 -0.65
N MET A 178 -5.90 -12.40 0.09
CA MET A 178 -5.38 -12.74 1.42
C MET A 178 -3.91 -13.17 1.38
N THR A 179 -3.52 -13.90 0.33
CA THR A 179 -2.13 -14.29 0.09
C THR A 179 -1.28 -13.05 -0.23
N GLN A 180 -1.82 -12.08 -0.97
CA GLN A 180 -1.15 -10.83 -1.30
C GLN A 180 -0.93 -9.94 -0.06
N GLU A 181 -1.94 -9.75 0.79
CA GLU A 181 -1.79 -8.97 2.03
C GLU A 181 -0.76 -9.59 2.97
N THR A 182 -0.78 -10.92 3.15
CA THR A 182 0.22 -11.63 3.96
C THR A 182 1.63 -11.43 3.42
N ARG A 183 1.81 -11.48 2.09
CA ARG A 183 3.11 -11.25 1.44
C ARG A 183 3.63 -9.83 1.65
N VAL A 184 2.76 -8.83 1.49
CA VAL A 184 3.10 -7.42 1.75
C VAL A 184 3.45 -7.22 3.22
N ALA A 185 2.70 -7.83 4.15
CA ALA A 185 2.98 -7.76 5.58
C ALA A 185 4.35 -8.34 5.93
N MET A 186 4.70 -9.52 5.41
CA MET A 186 6.03 -10.12 5.59
C MET A 186 7.15 -9.21 5.07
N LEU A 187 6.94 -8.58 3.90
CA LEU A 187 7.91 -7.64 3.34
C LEU A 187 8.09 -6.41 4.23
N ILE A 188 6.99 -5.86 4.76
CA ILE A 188 7.01 -4.72 5.69
C ILE A 188 7.69 -5.10 7.01
N GLU A 189 7.46 -6.30 7.52
CA GLU A 189 8.15 -6.78 8.72
C GLU A 189 9.66 -6.92 8.50
N TRP A 190 10.08 -7.48 7.36
CA TRP A 190 11.49 -7.54 7.00
C TRP A 190 12.12 -6.14 6.85
N MET A 191 11.41 -5.18 6.25
CA MET A 191 11.91 -3.81 6.15
C MET A 191 12.04 -3.09 7.50
N LYS A 192 11.27 -3.52 8.51
CA LYS A 192 11.31 -2.99 9.87
C LYS A 192 12.29 -3.73 10.78
N SER A 193 12.71 -4.94 10.41
CA SER A 193 13.68 -5.69 11.19
C SER A 193 15.04 -5.03 11.09
N LYS A 194 15.80 -5.12 12.19
CA LYS A 194 17.17 -4.58 12.25
C LYS A 194 18.10 -5.36 11.33
#